data_AF-A0A3P7MH21-F1
#
_entry.id   AF-A0A3P7MH21-F1
#
_cell.length_a   1.000
_cell.length_b   1.000
_cell.length_c   1.000
_cell.angle_alpha   90.00
_cell.angle_beta   90.00
_cell.angle_gamma   90.00
#
_symmetry.space_group_name_H-M   'P 1'
#
loop_
_entity.id
_entity.type
_entity.pdbx_description
1 polymer ?
#
loop_
_entity_poly.entity_id
_entity_poly.type
_entity_poly.pdbx_seq_one_letter_code
_entity_poly.pdbx_strand_id
1 'polypeptide(L)'
;MWPDEQTVESIVGSENRLFIILYKELYYRQVYARNQRGPSLSHRFESFMNYQDLFSEILSSKEPVSLSLPNVWLWDIIDEFVYQFQAFCLYKANPQKRSVDEVDELISIEEAQNVSNFSLLLLVST
;
A
#
# COMPACT_ATOMS: atom_id res chain seq x y z
N MET A 1 4.17 20.15 -6.50
CA MET A 1 3.74 18.81 -6.94
C MET A 1 4.87 17.86 -6.55
N TRP A 2 4.59 16.63 -6.10
CA TRP A 2 5.67 15.67 -5.83
C TRP A 2 6.35 15.30 -7.16
N PRO A 3 7.68 15.12 -7.20
CA PRO A 3 8.35 14.54 -8.36
C PRO A 3 7.80 13.16 -8.73
N ASP A 4 7.93 12.76 -9.98
CA ASP A 4 7.60 11.39 -10.38
C ASP A 4 8.63 10.40 -9.82
N GLU A 5 8.20 9.14 -9.69
CA GLU A 5 9.01 8.05 -9.15
C GLU A 5 10.32 7.85 -9.92
N GLN A 6 10.30 7.93 -11.25
CA GLN A 6 11.46 7.67 -12.11
C GLN A 6 12.52 8.77 -11.96
N THR A 7 12.08 10.03 -11.82
CA THR A 7 12.96 11.15 -11.51
C THR A 7 13.66 10.95 -10.17
N VAL A 8 12.93 10.54 -9.13
CA VAL A 8 13.54 10.29 -7.81
C VAL A 8 14.50 9.11 -7.87
N GLU A 9 14.09 8.00 -8.49
CA GLU A 9 14.91 6.80 -8.67
C GLU A 9 16.22 7.09 -9.40
N SER A 10 16.19 7.95 -10.42
CA SER A 10 17.40 8.35 -11.16
C SER A 10 18.45 9.07 -10.29
N ILE A 11 18.02 9.68 -9.18
CA ILE A 11 18.88 10.42 -8.25
C ILE A 11 19.39 9.50 -7.14
N VAL A 12 18.50 8.67 -6.58
CA VAL A 12 18.85 7.80 -5.44
C VAL A 12 19.48 6.48 -5.87
N GLY A 13 19.35 6.07 -7.12
CA GLY A 13 19.83 4.78 -7.62
C GLY A 13 18.78 3.68 -7.50
N SER A 14 18.72 2.83 -8.53
CA SER A 14 17.74 1.73 -8.66
C SER A 14 17.86 0.65 -7.57
N GLU A 15 19.00 0.58 -6.87
CA GLU A 15 19.23 -0.32 -5.76
C GLU A 15 18.52 0.11 -4.48
N ASN A 16 18.06 1.37 -4.38
CA ASN A 16 17.42 1.93 -3.19
C ASN A 16 15.89 1.77 -3.22
N ARG A 17 15.41 0.56 -3.53
CA ARG A 17 13.97 0.27 -3.67
C ARG A 17 13.15 0.64 -2.43
N LEU A 18 13.65 0.35 -1.23
CA LEU A 18 12.97 0.69 0.02
C LEU A 18 12.76 2.20 0.17
N PHE A 19 13.72 3.01 -0.28
CA PHE A 19 13.59 4.47 -0.27
C PHE A 19 12.43 4.91 -1.17
N ILE A 20 12.33 4.33 -2.37
CA ILE A 20 11.25 4.65 -3.32
C ILE A 20 9.88 4.26 -2.76
N ILE A 21 9.78 3.11 -2.07
CA ILE A 21 8.53 2.68 -1.43
C ILE A 21 8.12 3.67 -0.32
N LEU A 22 9.05 4.13 0.52
CA LEU A 22 8.78 5.14 1.55
C LEU A 22 8.45 6.51 0.97
N TYR A 23 9.11 6.88 -0.12
CA TYR A 23 8.78 8.10 -0.88
C TYR A 23 7.33 8.08 -1.38
N LYS A 24 6.89 6.95 -1.95
CA LYS A 24 5.52 6.75 -2.41
C LYS A 24 4.51 6.72 -1.27
N GLU A 25 4.88 6.16 -0.11
CA GLU A 25 4.02 6.21 1.09
C GLU A 25 3.71 7.66 1.47
N LEU A 26 4.73 8.52 1.55
CA LEU A 26 4.55 9.93 1.86
C LEU A 26 3.74 10.67 0.79
N TYR A 27 3.96 10.34 -0.48
CA TYR A 27 3.15 10.85 -1.59
C TYR A 27 1.66 10.52 -1.39
N TYR A 28 1.32 9.24 -1.18
CA TYR A 28 -0.06 8.83 -0.98
C TYR A 28 -0.66 9.43 0.28
N ARG A 29 0.07 9.48 1.39
CA ARG A 29 -0.34 10.17 2.62
C ARG A 29 -0.78 11.61 2.34
N GLN A 30 -0.03 12.34 1.51
CA GLN A 30 -0.42 13.68 1.11
C GLN A 30 -1.66 13.69 0.19
N VAL A 31 -1.80 12.72 -0.71
CA VAL A 31 -3.01 12.57 -1.56
C VAL A 31 -4.25 12.36 -0.69
N TYR A 32 -4.17 11.53 0.35
CA TYR A 32 -5.24 11.34 1.33
C TYR A 32 -5.56 12.62 2.11
N ALA A 33 -4.53 13.36 2.53
CA ALA A 33 -4.71 14.61 3.30
C ALA A 33 -5.30 15.77 2.48
N ARG A 34 -5.03 15.85 1.17
CA ARG A 34 -5.46 16.99 0.32
C ARG A 34 -6.87 16.85 -0.25
N ASN A 35 -7.35 15.63 -0.44
CA ASN A 35 -8.62 15.41 -1.13
C ASN A 35 -9.78 15.38 -0.14
N GLN A 36 -10.57 16.47 -0.08
CA GLN A 36 -11.77 16.55 0.78
C GLN A 36 -12.81 15.47 0.49
N ARG A 37 -12.82 14.90 -0.72
CA ARG A 37 -13.70 13.78 -1.13
C ARG A 37 -13.02 12.41 -1.04
N GLY A 38 -11.78 12.36 -0.52
CA GLY A 38 -10.93 11.18 -0.52
C GLY A 38 -10.23 10.93 -1.87
N PRO A 39 -9.25 10.02 -1.90
CA PRO A 39 -8.53 9.65 -3.12
C PRO A 39 -9.42 8.90 -4.13
N SER A 40 -9.05 8.99 -5.41
CA SER A 40 -9.62 8.17 -6.48
C SER A 40 -9.34 6.68 -6.25
N LEU A 41 -10.11 5.81 -6.91
CA LEU A 41 -9.96 4.36 -6.80
C LEU A 41 -8.57 3.89 -7.23
N SER A 42 -8.03 4.45 -8.32
CA SER A 42 -6.65 4.20 -8.77
C SER A 42 -5.63 4.48 -7.66
N HIS A 43 -5.68 5.67 -7.04
CA HIS A 43 -4.76 6.03 -5.96
C HIS A 43 -4.93 5.14 -4.71
N ARG A 44 -6.15 4.67 -4.44
CA ARG A 44 -6.40 3.71 -3.34
C ARG A 44 -5.72 2.38 -3.62
N PHE A 45 -5.87 1.87 -4.84
CA PHE A 45 -5.24 0.62 -5.25
C PHE A 45 -3.71 0.74 -5.25
N GLU A 46 -3.16 1.77 -5.89
CA GLU A 46 -1.70 1.97 -5.95
C GLU A 46 -1.09 2.22 -4.56
N SER A 47 -1.79 2.95 -3.67
CA SER A 47 -1.38 3.11 -2.28
C SER A 47 -1.36 1.78 -1.52
N PHE A 48 -2.38 0.93 -1.72
CA PHE A 48 -2.43 -0.38 -1.07
C PHE A 48 -1.31 -1.29 -1.58
N MET A 49 -1.05 -1.30 -2.89
CA MET A 49 0.07 -2.04 -3.49
C MET A 49 1.42 -1.56 -2.95
N ASN A 50 1.59 -0.25 -2.72
CA ASN A 50 2.80 0.27 -2.11
C ASN A 50 3.02 -0.27 -0.67
N TYR A 51 1.95 -0.44 0.11
CA TYR A 51 2.06 -1.09 1.42
C TYR A 51 2.38 -2.58 1.30
N GLN A 52 1.80 -3.29 0.32
CA GLN A 52 2.17 -4.68 0.04
C GLN A 52 3.67 -4.81 -0.26
N ASP A 53 4.21 -3.92 -1.10
CA ASP A 53 5.63 -3.87 -1.41
C ASP A 53 6.47 -3.56 -0.18
N LEU A 54 6.06 -2.59 0.65
CA LEU A 54 6.77 -2.24 1.89
C LEU A 54 6.89 -3.44 2.84
N PHE A 55 5.79 -4.11 3.12
CA PHE A 55 5.80 -5.29 4.00
C PHE A 55 6.52 -6.47 3.35
N SER A 56 6.42 -6.64 2.03
CA SER A 56 7.16 -7.68 1.32
C SER A 56 8.67 -7.47 1.45
N GLU A 57 9.18 -6.25 1.28
CA GLU A 57 10.60 -5.93 1.46
C GLU A 57 11.06 -6.13 2.92
N ILE A 58 10.23 -5.74 3.89
CA ILE A 58 10.57 -5.89 5.32
C ILE A 58 10.55 -7.37 5.76
N LEU A 59 9.55 -8.14 5.35
CA LEU A 59 9.30 -9.51 5.83
C LEU A 59 10.08 -10.57 5.05
N SER A 60 10.42 -10.31 3.78
CA SER A 60 11.20 -11.25 2.96
C SER A 60 12.70 -11.22 3.24
N SER A 61 13.17 -10.22 4.00
CA SER A 61 14.57 -10.09 4.34
C SER A 61 15.01 -11.16 5.36
N LYS A 62 16.15 -11.81 5.11
CA LYS A 62 16.74 -12.81 6.03
C LYS A 62 17.29 -12.19 7.31
N GLU A 63 17.64 -10.92 7.25
CA GLU A 63 18.14 -10.13 8.38
C GLU A 63 17.25 -8.91 8.59
N PRO A 64 17.17 -8.35 9.81
CA PRO A 64 16.43 -7.11 10.03
C PRO A 64 16.90 -6.03 9.06
N VAL A 65 15.96 -5.50 8.28
CA VAL A 65 16.25 -4.42 7.33
C VAL A 65 16.85 -3.25 8.09
N SER A 66 17.93 -2.66 7.56
CA SER A 66 18.58 -1.48 8.15
C SER A 66 17.72 -0.23 7.93
N LEU A 67 16.59 -0.19 8.64
CA LEU A 67 15.58 0.85 8.55
C LEU A 67 15.37 1.44 9.94
N SER A 68 15.68 2.72 10.09
CA SER A 68 15.42 3.47 11.32
C SER A 68 14.37 4.54 11.04
N LEU A 69 13.14 4.28 11.47
CA LEU A 69 12.02 5.21 11.35
C LEU A 69 11.60 5.71 12.73
N PRO A 70 11.12 6.96 12.85
CA PRO A 70 10.50 7.44 14.07
C PRO A 70 9.32 6.55 14.48
N ASN A 71 9.22 6.23 15.77
CA ASN A 71 8.15 5.37 16.31
C ASN A 71 6.74 5.85 15.92
N VAL A 72 6.51 7.16 15.94
CA VAL A 72 5.19 7.73 15.57
C VAL A 72 4.87 7.43 14.11
N TRP A 73 5.84 7.59 13.20
CA TRP A 73 5.62 7.34 11.78
C TRP A 73 5.39 5.84 11.50
N LEU A 74 6.10 4.96 12.21
CA LEU A 74 5.84 3.52 12.14
C LEU A 74 4.39 3.19 12.51
N TRP A 75 3.89 3.73 13.62
CA TRP A 75 2.49 3.52 14.02
C TRP A 75 1.51 4.04 12.97
N ASP A 76 1.74 5.23 12.43
CA ASP A 76 0.89 5.76 11.37
C ASP A 76 0.85 4.85 10.12
N ILE A 77 1.98 4.24 9.75
CA ILE A 77 2.06 3.29 8.62
C ILE A 77 1.23 2.04 8.92
N ILE A 78 1.33 1.50 10.14
CA ILE A 78 0.55 0.32 10.55
C ILE A 78 -0.95 0.64 10.58
N ASP A 79 -1.35 1.75 11.20
CA ASP A 79 -2.74 2.14 11.32
C ASP A 79 -3.39 2.38 9.95
N GLU A 80 -2.68 3.07 9.05
CA GLU A 80 -3.15 3.30 7.68
C GLU A 80 -3.26 1.98 6.89
N PHE A 81 -2.31 1.06 7.04
CA PHE A 81 -2.38 -0.25 6.40
C PHE A 81 -3.60 -1.06 6.88
N VAL A 82 -3.82 -1.13 8.19
CA VAL A 82 -4.97 -1.83 8.78
C VAL A 82 -6.28 -1.19 8.32
N TYR A 83 -6.34 0.15 8.29
CA TYR A 83 -7.49 0.88 7.78
C TYR A 83 -7.80 0.53 6.32
N GLN A 84 -6.80 0.56 5.43
CA GLN A 84 -6.99 0.21 4.01
C GLN A 84 -7.40 -1.25 3.83
N PHE A 85 -6.82 -2.17 4.60
CA PHE A 85 -7.20 -3.58 4.58
C PHE A 85 -8.64 -3.80 5.03
N GLN A 86 -9.06 -3.18 6.14
CA GLN A 86 -10.44 -3.26 6.63
C GLN A 86 -11.42 -2.63 5.65
N ALA A 87 -11.09 -1.47 5.07
CA ALA A 87 -11.90 -0.82 4.05
C ALA A 87 -12.09 -1.74 2.84
N PHE A 88 -11.05 -2.44 2.41
CA PHE A 88 -11.12 -3.44 1.34
C PHE A 88 -11.99 -4.64 1.71
N CYS A 89 -11.83 -5.22 2.91
CA CYS A 89 -12.68 -6.30 3.39
C CYS A 89 -14.17 -5.91 3.47
N LEU A 90 -14.46 -4.71 3.98
CA LEU A 90 -15.83 -4.18 4.04
C LEU A 90 -16.41 -3.96 2.65
N TYR A 91 -15.60 -3.46 1.72
CA TYR A 91 -15.98 -3.31 0.33
C TYR A 91 -16.28 -4.67 -0.33
N LYS A 92 -15.49 -5.71 -0.01
CA LYS A 92 -15.75 -7.12 -0.39
C LYS A 92 -16.99 -7.75 0.27
N ALA A 93 -17.34 -7.34 1.47
CA ALA A 93 -18.50 -7.89 2.18
C ALA A 93 -19.84 -7.27 1.76
N ASN A 94 -19.85 -6.16 1.02
CA ASN A 94 -21.07 -5.38 0.77
C ASN A 94 -21.38 -5.18 -0.74
N PRO A 95 -21.98 -6.18 -1.41
CA PRO A 95 -22.25 -6.15 -2.87
C PRO A 95 -23.19 -5.02 -3.31
N GLN A 96 -24.06 -4.54 -2.40
CA GLN A 96 -25.10 -3.55 -2.72
C GLN A 96 -24.56 -2.12 -2.93
N LYS A 97 -23.29 -1.87 -2.61
CA LYS A 97 -22.63 -0.57 -2.81
C LYS A 97 -21.77 -0.51 -4.09
N ARG A 98 -21.81 -1.55 -4.93
CA ARG A 98 -20.92 -1.67 -6.10
C ARG A 98 -21.65 -1.26 -7.38
N SER A 99 -20.99 -0.48 -8.22
CA SER A 99 -21.35 -0.35 -9.63
C SER A 99 -20.78 -1.52 -10.44
N VAL A 100 -21.32 -1.77 -11.64
CA VAL A 100 -20.88 -2.89 -12.51
C VAL A 100 -19.40 -2.77 -12.88
N ASP A 101 -18.93 -1.54 -13.14
CA ASP A 101 -17.52 -1.27 -13.49
C ASP A 101 -16.56 -1.58 -12.32
N GLU A 102 -17.01 -1.38 -11.08
CA GLU A 102 -16.18 -1.64 -9.89
C GLU A 102 -16.12 -3.14 -9.52
N VAL A 103 -17.01 -3.96 -10.08
CA VAL A 103 -16.98 -5.42 -9.91
C VAL A 103 -15.90 -6.05 -10.79
N ASP A 104 -15.72 -5.58 -12.02
CA ASP A 104 -14.68 -6.07 -12.93
C ASP A 104 -13.27 -5.66 -12.43
N GLU A 105 -13.14 -4.45 -11.89
CA GLU A 105 -11.89 -4.03 -11.21
C GLU A 105 -11.59 -4.91 -9.99
N LEU A 106 -12.59 -5.27 -9.17
CA LEU A 106 -12.41 -6.17 -8.03
C LEU A 106 -11.90 -7.55 -8.43
N ILE A 107 -12.45 -8.13 -9.50
CA ILE A 107 -12.03 -9.44 -10.01
C ILE A 107 -10.57 -9.38 -10.46
N SER A 108 -10.17 -8.33 -11.20
CA SER A 108 -8.78 -8.14 -11.62
C SER A 108 -7.81 -7.97 -10.44
N ILE A 109 -8.26 -7.31 -9.36
CA ILE A 109 -7.49 -7.13 -8.12
C ILE A 109 -7.36 -8.45 -7.36
N GLU A 110 -8.43 -9.27 -7.28
CA GLU A 110 -8.40 -10.59 -6.63
C GLU A 110 -7.48 -11.58 -7.36
N GLU A 111 -7.47 -11.56 -8.69
CA GLU A 111 -6.54 -12.36 -9.50
C GLU A 111 -5.08 -11.98 -9.25
N ALA A 112 -4.78 -10.69 -9.07
CA ALA A 112 -3.45 -10.21 -8.70
C ALA A 112 -3.07 -10.48 -7.23
N GLN A 113 -4.04 -10.51 -6.32
CA GLN A 113 -3.83 -10.63 -4.86
C GLN A 113 -3.86 -12.07 -4.31
N ASN A 114 -4.33 -13.06 -5.08
CA ASN A 114 -4.45 -14.46 -4.61
C ASN A 114 -3.11 -15.10 -4.22
N VAL A 115 -1.99 -14.52 -4.62
CA VAL A 115 -0.63 -15.00 -4.29
C VAL A 115 -0.06 -14.32 -3.02
N SER A 116 -0.50 -13.08 -2.69
CA SER A 116 0.12 -12.27 -1.62
C SER A 116 -0.65 -12.30 -0.29
N ASN A 117 -1.98 -12.41 -0.31
CA ASN A 117 -2.80 -12.33 0.91
C ASN A 117 -2.65 -13.54 1.84
N PHE A 118 -2.38 -14.74 1.31
CA PHE A 118 -2.19 -15.94 2.14
C PHE A 118 -0.95 -15.82 3.04
N SER A 119 0.12 -15.19 2.56
CA SER A 119 1.40 -15.10 3.28
C SER A 119 1.35 -14.10 4.44
N LEU A 120 0.70 -12.95 4.27
CA LEU A 120 0.61 -11.91 5.30
C LEU A 120 -0.36 -12.29 6.45
N LEU A 121 -1.50 -12.91 6.14
CA LEU A 121 -2.45 -13.37 7.17
C LEU A 121 -1.88 -14.48 8.04
N LEU A 122 -1.05 -15.37 7.48
CA LEU A 122 -0.34 -16.40 8.25
C LEU A 122 0.69 -15.82 9.23
N LEU A 123 1.39 -14.74 8.86
CA LEU A 123 2.42 -14.11 9.69
C LEU A 123 1.89 -13.33 10.90
N VAL A 124 0.68 -12.76 10.81
CA VAL A 124 0.07 -11.99 11.92
C VAL A 124 -0.68 -12.91 12.89
N SER A 125 -0.89 -14.18 12.51
CA SER A 125 -1.66 -15.16 13.29
C SER A 125 -0.81 -16.14 14.12
N THR A 126 0.52 -15.97 14.13
CA THR A 126 1.49 -16.78 14.89
C THR A 126 2.23 -15.94 15.91
#